data_AF-A5CFW4-F1
#
_entry.id   AF-A5CFW4-F1
#
_cell.length_a   1.000
_cell.length_b   1.000
_cell.length_c   1.000
_cell.angle_alpha   90.00
_cell.angle_beta   90.00
_cell.angle_gamma   90.00
#
_symmetry.space_group_name_H-M   'P 1'
#
loop_
_entity.id
_entity.type
_entity.pdbx_description
1 polymer ?
#
loop_
_entity_poly.entity_id
_entity_poly.type
_entity_poly.pdbx_seq_one_letter_code
_entity_poly.pdbx_strand_id
1 'polypeptide(L)'
;MKARSTTVNTIISQVGRHSVALISLIVALTSLAYNTWRNEQTEANRNIRTAGIELLLKLGELDRVVFYSHYDQDQERGSPRSGWAYALTIRDLGSIMHQPASASSTELIEIWQQNWSGLGSDDLAASSISDSIDQARSDVLLVLAELD
;
A
#
# COMPACT_ATOMS: atom_id res chain seq x y z
N MET A 1 -28.68 -31.35 -50.35
CA MET A 1 -28.15 -31.49 -48.97
C MET A 1 -26.68 -31.96 -48.92
N LYS A 2 -25.82 -31.64 -49.91
CA LYS A 2 -24.44 -32.17 -50.03
C LYS A 2 -23.31 -31.12 -49.90
N ALA A 3 -23.63 -29.84 -50.08
CA ALA A 3 -22.64 -28.75 -50.07
C ALA A 3 -22.08 -28.42 -48.67
N ARG A 4 -22.82 -28.70 -47.60
CA ARG A 4 -22.41 -28.36 -46.22
C ARG A 4 -21.29 -29.27 -45.68
N SER A 5 -21.17 -30.50 -46.20
CA SER A 5 -20.17 -31.48 -45.74
C SER A 5 -18.77 -31.23 -46.31
N THR A 6 -18.66 -30.76 -47.55
CA THR A 6 -17.37 -30.49 -48.21
C THR A 6 -16.65 -29.29 -47.60
N THR A 7 -17.37 -28.22 -47.28
CA THR A 7 -16.80 -27.00 -46.69
C THR A 7 -16.23 -27.26 -45.29
N VAL A 8 -16.89 -28.10 -44.49
CA VAL A 8 -16.43 -28.49 -43.15
C VAL A 8 -15.14 -29.29 -43.23
N ASN A 9 -15.02 -30.25 -44.15
CA ASN A 9 -13.78 -31.00 -44.36
C ASN A 9 -12.62 -30.09 -44.83
N THR A 10 -12.89 -29.08 -45.65
CA THR A 10 -11.88 -28.10 -46.08
C THR A 10 -11.38 -27.25 -44.91
N ILE A 11 -12.27 -26.74 -44.05
CA ILE A 11 -11.89 -25.95 -42.87
C ILE A 11 -11.08 -26.79 -41.89
N ILE A 12 -11.51 -28.03 -41.59
CA ILE A 12 -10.78 -28.94 -40.71
C ILE A 12 -9.37 -29.23 -41.27
N SER A 13 -9.25 -29.42 -42.59
CA SER A 13 -7.96 -29.65 -43.24
C SER A 13 -7.04 -28.42 -43.20
N GLN A 14 -7.59 -27.20 -43.28
CA GLN A 14 -6.83 -25.95 -43.19
C GLN A 14 -6.36 -25.70 -41.75
N VAL A 15 -7.20 -25.97 -40.76
CA VAL A 15 -6.82 -25.90 -39.34
C VAL A 15 -5.70 -26.90 -39.03
N GLY A 16 -5.78 -28.13 -39.55
CA GLY A 16 -4.69 -29.11 -39.41
C GLY A 16 -3.37 -28.64 -40.04
N ARG A 17 -3.43 -27.98 -41.20
CA ARG A 17 -2.27 -27.47 -41.95
C ARG A 17 -1.60 -26.26 -41.29
N HIS A 18 -2.38 -25.43 -40.59
CA HIS A 18 -1.90 -24.26 -39.84
C HIS A 18 -1.85 -24.50 -38.33
N SER A 19 -1.91 -25.77 -37.88
CA SER A 19 -1.93 -26.14 -36.47
C SER A 19 -0.77 -25.55 -35.68
N VAL A 20 0.45 -25.62 -36.22
CA VAL A 20 1.64 -25.02 -35.59
C VAL A 20 1.47 -23.51 -35.42
N ALA A 21 1.02 -22.79 -36.44
CA ALA A 21 0.82 -21.34 -36.37
C ALA A 21 -0.29 -20.95 -35.38
N LEU A 22 -1.38 -21.72 -35.33
CA LEU A 22 -2.46 -21.51 -34.36
C LEU A 22 -2.00 -21.78 -32.93
N ILE A 23 -1.24 -22.86 -32.72
CA ILE A 23 -0.64 -23.16 -31.41
C ILE A 23 0.34 -22.05 -31.01
N SER A 24 1.22 -21.61 -31.92
CA SER A 24 2.13 -20.50 -31.66
C SER A 24 1.39 -19.21 -31.30
N LEU A 25 0.28 -18.91 -31.99
CA LEU A 25 -0.55 -17.74 -31.69
C LEU A 25 -1.18 -17.85 -30.30
N ILE A 26 -1.77 -19.00 -29.96
CA ILE A 26 -2.35 -19.23 -28.64
C ILE A 26 -1.29 -19.07 -27.54
N VAL A 27 -0.12 -19.70 -27.72
CA VAL A 27 1.00 -19.59 -26.78
C VAL A 27 1.46 -18.14 -26.62
N ALA A 28 1.56 -17.38 -27.72
CA ALA A 28 1.94 -15.98 -27.68
C ALA A 28 0.92 -15.12 -26.91
N LEU A 29 -0.38 -15.31 -27.18
CA LEU A 29 -1.44 -14.57 -26.49
C LEU A 29 -1.50 -14.91 -24.99
N THR A 30 -1.38 -16.19 -24.62
CA THR A 30 -1.35 -16.60 -23.22
C THR A 30 -0.12 -16.07 -22.50
N SER A 31 1.05 -16.09 -23.15
CA SER A 31 2.28 -15.56 -22.57
C SER A 31 2.21 -14.05 -22.35
N LEU A 32 1.65 -13.31 -23.31
CA LEU A 32 1.43 -11.87 -23.18
C LEU A 32 0.45 -11.56 -22.05
N ALA A 33 -0.70 -12.24 -21.99
CA ALA A 33 -1.69 -12.04 -20.95
C ALA A 33 -1.12 -12.30 -19.55
N TYR A 34 -0.38 -13.40 -19.39
CA TYR A 34 0.28 -13.72 -18.11
C TYR A 34 1.32 -12.67 -17.71
N ASN A 35 2.18 -12.25 -18.64
CA ASN A 35 3.19 -11.23 -18.37
C ASN A 35 2.56 -9.88 -18.00
N THR A 36 1.51 -9.44 -18.70
CA THR A 36 0.81 -8.19 -18.39
C THR A 36 0.20 -8.23 -17.00
N TRP A 37 -0.58 -9.27 -16.68
CA TRP A 37 -1.18 -9.43 -15.36
C TRP A 37 -0.14 -9.46 -14.24
N ARG A 38 0.94 -10.24 -14.42
CA ARG A 38 2.01 -10.32 -13.43
C ARG A 38 2.75 -8.99 -13.26
N ASN A 39 2.94 -8.24 -14.34
CA ASN A 39 3.58 -6.93 -14.28
C ASN A 39 2.71 -5.92 -13.51
N GLU A 40 1.41 -5.87 -13.78
CA GLU A 40 0.46 -5.02 -13.05
C GLU A 40 0.46 -5.32 -11.55
N GLN A 41 0.45 -6.60 -11.16
CA GLN A 41 0.54 -7.00 -9.75
C GLN A 41 1.86 -6.56 -9.10
N THR A 42 2.99 -6.72 -9.80
CA THR A 42 4.30 -6.32 -9.29
C THR A 42 4.40 -4.81 -9.12
N GLU A 43 3.82 -4.04 -10.04
CA GLU A 43 3.79 -2.58 -9.98
C GLU A 43 2.91 -2.09 -8.82
N ALA A 44 1.73 -2.70 -8.63
CA ALA A 44 0.88 -2.43 -7.47
C ALA A 44 1.62 -2.68 -6.14
N ASN A 45 2.25 -3.85 -6.00
CA ASN A 45 3.02 -4.20 -4.80
C ASN A 45 4.21 -3.24 -4.57
N ARG A 46 4.87 -2.80 -5.63
CA ARG A 46 5.98 -1.83 -5.54
C ARG A 46 5.49 -0.46 -5.07
N ASN A 47 4.32 -0.01 -5.52
CA ASN A 47 3.74 1.26 -5.09
C ASN A 47 3.37 1.22 -3.59
N ILE A 48 2.69 0.16 -3.13
CA ILE A 48 2.38 -0.02 -1.71
C ILE A 48 3.66 -0.12 -0.87
N ARG A 49 4.68 -0.85 -1.35
CA ARG A 49 5.97 -0.94 -0.64
C ARG A 49 6.66 0.41 -0.48
N THR A 50 6.64 1.23 -1.53
CA THR A 50 7.24 2.56 -1.50
C THR A 50 6.49 3.48 -0.54
N ALA A 51 5.16 3.49 -0.61
CA ALA A 51 4.31 4.25 0.30
C ALA A 51 4.47 3.81 1.76
N GLY A 52 4.50 2.50 2.01
CA GLY A 52 4.66 1.95 3.36
C GLY A 52 6.01 2.30 3.99
N ILE A 53 7.10 2.28 3.21
CA ILE A 53 8.42 2.71 3.72
C ILE A 53 8.42 4.21 4.06
N GLU A 54 7.86 5.06 3.20
CA GLU A 54 7.74 6.50 3.49
C GLU A 54 6.87 6.74 4.72
N LEU A 55 5.78 6.00 4.86
CA LEU A 55 4.88 6.06 6.01
C LEU A 55 5.60 5.67 7.32
N LEU A 56 6.42 4.62 7.32
CA LEU A 56 7.24 4.24 8.48
C LEU A 56 8.23 5.34 8.89
N LEU A 57 8.80 6.06 7.92
CA LEU A 57 9.67 7.21 8.19
C LEU A 57 8.87 8.34 8.85
N LYS A 58 7.69 8.68 8.30
CA LYS A 58 6.82 9.74 8.86
C LYS A 58 6.30 9.41 10.26
N LEU A 59 5.96 8.15 10.52
CA LEU A 59 5.62 7.67 11.86
C LEU A 59 6.76 7.89 12.85
N GLY A 60 8.01 7.58 12.46
CA GLY A 60 9.18 7.85 13.29
C GLY A 60 9.48 9.34 13.49
N GLU A 61 9.23 10.18 12.48
CA GLU A 61 9.35 11.64 12.59
C GLU A 61 8.31 12.21 13.57
N LEU A 62 7.06 11.73 13.54
CA LEU A 62 6.03 12.12 14.49
C LEU A 62 6.37 11.69 15.92
N ASP A 63 6.84 10.46 16.10
CA ASP A 63 7.26 9.93 17.41
C ASP A 63 8.37 10.79 18.03
N ARG A 64 9.32 11.20 17.19
CA ARG A 64 10.39 12.11 17.61
C ARG A 64 9.87 13.48 18.05
N VAL A 65 8.80 14.00 17.44
CA VAL A 65 8.13 15.24 17.91
C VAL A 65 7.53 15.03 19.30
N VAL A 66 6.88 13.89 19.54
CA VAL A 66 6.34 13.54 20.87
C VAL A 66 7.48 13.51 21.90
N PHE A 67 8.58 12.84 21.58
CA PHE A 67 9.74 12.76 22.47
C PHE A 67 10.35 14.13 22.78
N TYR A 68 10.55 14.97 21.76
CA TYR A 68 11.08 16.30 21.99
C TYR A 68 10.16 17.16 22.85
N SER A 69 8.86 17.07 22.62
CA SER A 69 7.88 17.84 23.37
C SER A 69 7.80 17.40 24.83
N HIS A 70 7.75 16.09 25.06
CA HIS A 70 7.42 15.52 26.37
C HIS A 70 8.67 15.28 27.25
N TYR A 71 9.71 14.65 26.72
CA TYR A 71 10.88 14.26 27.52
C TYR A 71 11.99 15.31 27.51
N ASP A 72 12.25 15.93 26.36
CA ASP A 72 13.32 16.92 26.22
C ASP A 72 12.84 18.36 26.53
N GLN A 73 11.53 18.57 26.64
CA GLN A 73 10.90 19.88 26.85
C GLN A 73 11.34 20.92 25.80
N ASP A 74 11.63 20.45 24.59
CA ASP A 74 12.09 21.26 23.46
C ASP A 74 10.88 21.63 22.60
N GLN A 75 10.36 22.85 22.79
CA GLN A 75 9.17 23.31 22.08
C GLN A 75 9.43 23.68 20.60
N GLU A 76 10.69 23.83 20.19
CA GLU A 76 11.03 24.11 18.79
C GLU A 76 10.99 22.82 17.98
N ARG A 77 11.70 21.78 18.43
CA ARG A 77 11.75 20.47 17.76
C ARG A 77 10.50 19.63 18.05
N GLY A 78 9.91 19.78 19.22
CA GLY A 78 8.67 19.13 19.66
C GLY A 78 7.41 19.95 19.39
N SER A 79 7.43 20.83 18.38
CA SER A 79 6.30 21.72 18.14
C SER A 79 5.05 20.95 17.68
N PRO A 80 3.85 21.23 18.25
CA PRO A 80 2.61 20.63 17.78
C PRO A 80 2.30 20.93 16.31
N ARG A 81 2.84 22.03 15.76
CA ARG A 81 2.69 22.38 14.34
C ARG A 81 3.42 21.38 13.44
N SER A 82 4.64 20.99 13.84
CA SER A 82 5.41 19.94 13.16
C SER A 82 4.67 18.60 13.23
N GLY A 83 4.15 18.26 14.41
CA GLY A 83 3.38 17.03 14.60
C GLY A 83 2.12 16.97 13.73
N TRP A 84 1.35 18.06 13.63
CA TRP A 84 0.20 18.12 12.71
C TRP A 84 0.59 17.92 11.23
N ALA A 85 1.73 18.46 10.80
CA ALA A 85 2.21 18.26 9.44
C ALA A 85 2.52 16.78 9.16
N TYR A 86 3.16 16.09 10.11
CA TYR A 86 3.41 14.65 10.01
C TYR A 86 2.13 13.83 10.08
N ALA A 87 1.22 14.12 11.03
CA ALA A 87 -0.04 13.40 11.18
C ALA A 87 -0.91 13.46 9.91
N LEU A 88 -0.98 14.63 9.26
CA LEU A 88 -1.69 14.78 7.99
C LEU A 88 -1.02 13.99 6.86
N THR A 89 0.32 14.04 6.77
CA THR A 89 1.09 13.27 5.78
C THR A 89 0.89 11.77 5.98
N ILE A 90 0.87 11.31 7.24
CA ILE A 90 0.61 9.92 7.62
C ILE A 90 -0.79 9.50 7.18
N ARG A 91 -1.82 10.32 7.42
CA ARG A 91 -3.18 10.04 6.93
C ARG A 91 -3.22 9.93 5.40
N ASP A 92 -2.58 10.87 4.71
CA ASP A 92 -2.62 10.92 3.24
C ASP A 92 -1.91 9.69 2.64
N LEU A 93 -0.73 9.30 3.16
CA LEU A 93 -0.03 8.08 2.77
C LEU A 93 -0.75 6.80 3.22
N GLY A 94 -1.35 6.82 4.40
CA GLY A 94 -2.13 5.69 4.93
C GLY A 94 -3.39 5.41 4.10
N SER A 95 -3.99 6.44 3.49
CA SER A 95 -5.19 6.29 2.67
C SER A 95 -5.01 5.39 1.44
N ILE A 96 -3.78 5.25 0.95
CA ILE A 96 -3.44 4.39 -0.20
C ILE A 96 -2.97 2.99 0.22
N MET A 97 -2.77 2.75 1.52
CA MET A 97 -2.37 1.45 2.04
C MET A 97 -3.57 0.50 2.12
N HIS A 98 -3.30 -0.80 2.11
CA HIS A 98 -4.32 -1.80 2.44
C HIS A 98 -4.61 -1.80 3.95
N GLN A 99 -5.72 -2.45 4.33
CA GLN A 99 -5.99 -2.74 5.73
C GLN A 99 -4.96 -3.74 6.27
N PRO A 100 -4.54 -3.64 7.55
CA PRO A 100 -5.05 -2.72 8.58
C PRO A 100 -4.41 -1.30 8.58
N ALA A 101 -3.32 -1.09 7.85
CA ALA A 101 -2.53 0.15 7.92
C ALA A 101 -3.32 1.43 7.59
N SER A 102 -4.30 1.35 6.70
CA SER A 102 -5.16 2.49 6.36
C SER A 102 -6.04 2.94 7.53
N ALA A 103 -6.62 1.98 8.28
CA ALA A 103 -7.44 2.28 9.45
C ALA A 103 -6.61 2.88 10.57
N SER A 104 -5.48 2.27 10.95
CA SER A 104 -4.65 2.79 12.05
C SER A 104 -3.99 4.14 11.73
N SER A 105 -3.68 4.43 10.45
CA SER A 105 -3.25 5.77 10.05
C SER A 105 -4.33 6.84 10.22
N THR A 106 -5.61 6.46 10.06
CA THR A 106 -6.76 7.35 10.30
C THR A 106 -7.04 7.50 11.80
N GLU A 107 -6.93 6.41 12.57
CA GLU A 107 -7.10 6.45 14.02
C GLU A 107 -6.01 7.31 14.70
N LEU A 108 -4.77 7.21 14.23
CA LEU A 108 -3.65 8.02 14.74
C LEU A 108 -3.92 9.53 14.63
N ILE A 109 -4.55 10.01 13.55
CA ILE A 109 -4.85 11.45 13.44
C ILE A 109 -5.95 11.87 14.42
N GLU A 110 -6.92 11.01 14.73
CA GLU A 110 -7.95 11.27 15.74
C GLU A 110 -7.34 11.32 17.15
N ILE A 111 -6.46 10.37 17.47
CA ILE A 111 -5.74 10.34 18.74
C ILE A 111 -4.82 11.56 18.87
N TRP A 112 -4.10 11.92 17.80
CA TRP A 112 -3.31 13.15 17.76
C TRP A 112 -4.18 14.38 18.04
N GLN A 113 -5.32 14.52 17.34
CA GLN A 113 -6.24 15.65 17.49
C GLN A 113 -6.73 15.82 18.94
N GLN A 114 -6.96 14.71 19.65
CA GLN A 114 -7.46 14.72 21.02
C GLN A 114 -6.37 15.02 22.05
N ASN A 115 -5.11 14.67 21.77
CA ASN A 115 -4.05 14.64 22.78
C ASN A 115 -2.93 15.69 22.56
N TRP A 116 -2.78 16.27 21.36
CA TRP A 116 -1.64 17.14 21.04
C TRP A 116 -1.49 18.34 21.99
N SER A 117 -2.59 18.87 22.54
CA SER A 117 -2.57 20.03 23.43
C SER A 117 -2.01 19.70 24.82
N GLY A 118 -1.99 18.42 25.21
CA GLY A 118 -1.40 17.95 26.46
C GLY A 118 0.10 17.65 26.35
N LEU A 119 0.67 17.63 25.13
CA LEU A 119 2.09 17.35 24.92
C LEU A 119 2.99 18.29 25.74
N GLY A 120 4.00 17.73 26.38
CA GLY A 120 4.89 18.44 27.32
C GLY A 120 4.40 18.52 28.76
N SER A 121 3.13 18.21 29.04
CA SER A 121 2.53 18.38 30.37
C SER A 121 1.69 17.20 30.87
N ASP A 122 1.24 16.33 29.97
CA ASP A 122 0.38 15.18 30.29
C ASP A 122 1.01 13.89 29.76
N ASP A 123 1.43 13.01 30.69
CA ASP A 123 2.02 11.71 30.40
C ASP A 123 1.03 10.79 29.65
N LEU A 124 -0.26 10.89 29.94
CA LEU A 124 -1.29 10.08 29.27
C LEU A 124 -1.46 10.52 27.82
N ALA A 125 -1.41 11.82 27.55
CA ALA A 125 -1.49 12.35 26.19
C ALA A 125 -0.28 11.88 25.35
N ALA A 126 0.93 11.97 25.90
CA ALA A 126 2.15 11.52 25.22
C ALA A 126 2.15 10.00 24.98
N SER A 127 1.75 9.21 25.98
CA SER A 127 1.68 7.75 25.88
C SER A 127 0.62 7.32 24.86
N SER A 128 -0.58 7.91 24.89
CA SER A 128 -1.65 7.58 23.94
C SER A 128 -1.25 7.82 22.49
N ILE A 129 -0.55 8.93 22.22
CA ILE A 129 -0.03 9.21 20.87
C ILE A 129 1.04 8.18 20.51
N SER A 130 2.01 7.93 21.39
CA SER A 130 3.11 6.98 21.14
C SER A 130 2.58 5.56 20.84
N ASP A 131 1.63 5.08 21.64
CA ASP A 131 0.98 3.78 21.46
C ASP A 131 0.27 3.68 20.10
N SER A 132 -0.42 4.76 19.69
CA SER A 132 -1.09 4.78 18.38
C SER A 132 -0.11 4.82 17.20
N ILE A 133 1.06 5.45 17.37
CA ILE A 133 2.14 5.42 16.37
C ILE A 133 2.71 4.01 16.24
N ASP A 134 2.93 3.32 17.36
CA ASP A 134 3.45 1.94 17.38
C ASP A 134 2.45 0.94 16.80
N GLN A 135 1.15 1.15 17.03
CA GLN A 135 0.09 0.37 16.38
C GLN A 135 0.11 0.59 14.87
N ALA A 136 0.12 1.84 14.40
CA ALA A 136 0.20 2.15 12.97
C ALA A 136 1.47 1.58 12.32
N ARG A 137 2.62 1.64 13.02
CA ARG A 137 3.88 1.03 12.57
C ARG A 137 3.74 -0.48 12.39
N SER A 138 3.14 -1.16 13.37
CA SER A 138 2.93 -2.61 13.34
C SER A 138 2.02 -3.02 12.19
N ASP A 139 0.93 -2.27 11.96
CA ASP A 139 -0.02 -2.54 10.88
C ASP A 139 0.58 -2.30 9.49
N VAL A 140 1.42 -1.27 9.35
CA VAL A 140 2.18 -1.06 8.10
C VAL A 140 3.12 -2.22 7.84
N LEU A 141 3.83 -2.72 8.86
CA LEU A 141 4.72 -3.87 8.71
C LEU A 141 3.96 -5.15 8.35
N LEU A 142 2.76 -5.35 8.88
CA LEU A 142 1.87 -6.45 8.48
C LEU A 142 1.53 -6.37 6.99
N VAL A 143 1.04 -5.23 6.52
CA VAL A 143 0.72 -5.03 5.09
C VAL A 143 1.95 -5.29 4.21
N LEU A 144 3.12 -4.79 4.60
CA LEU A 144 4.35 -4.97 3.82
C LEU A 144 4.83 -6.43 3.78
N ALA A 145 4.55 -7.22 4.81
CA ALA A 145 4.90 -8.64 4.87
C ALA A 145 4.02 -9.50 3.94
N GLU A 146 2.81 -9.03 3.61
CA GLU A 146 1.87 -9.72 2.71
C GLU A 146 2.10 -9.41 1.22
N LEU A 147 2.98 -8.45 0.89
CA LEU A 147 3.32 -8.12 -0.49
C LEU A 147 4.29 -9.14 -1.07
N ASP A 148 3.76 -10.13 -1.79
CA ASP A 148 4.50 -11.11 -2.61
C ASP A 148 5.26 -10.48 -3.81
#